data_AF-A0A8S2DUF0-F1
#
_entry.id   AF-A0A8S2DUF0-F1
#
_cell.length_a   1.000
_cell.length_b   1.000
_cell.length_c   1.000
_cell.angle_alpha   90.00
_cell.angle_beta   90.00
_cell.angle_gamma   90.00
#
_symmetry.space_group_name_H-M   'P 1'
#
loop_
_entity.id
_entity.type
_entity.pdbx_description
1 polymer ?
#
loop_
_entity_poly.entity_id
_entity_poly.type
_entity_poly.pdbx_seq_one_letter_code
_entity_poly.pdbx_strand_id
1 'polypeptide(L)'
;MILQRANGTLVQVSSQHATPILQPLLNSGKVLVIGGDGSSGPLASSELYDPSTGQWNTTGSMATTRIYYIATLLNSGKVLVSGGSGLSAPLASSELYDPSTGQWDTTGSMATTREYHTATLFKRSRMAGSAQQATHLWWHVLIKTLVSMPLKTADDAKAQLVDECKLYYKNNEDKQKKIKEF
;
A
#
# COMPACT_ATOMS: atom_id res chain seq x y z
N MET A 1 -15.12 3.24 -8.22
CA MET A 1 -14.12 3.23 -9.31
C MET A 1 -14.69 2.41 -10.45
N ILE A 2 -15.25 3.07 -11.47
CA ILE A 2 -15.67 2.40 -12.70
C ILE A 2 -14.56 2.65 -13.71
N LEU A 3 -13.77 1.63 -14.04
CA LEU A 3 -12.93 1.68 -15.23
C LEU A 3 -13.86 1.43 -16.41
N GLN A 4 -14.38 2.51 -17.02
CA GLN A 4 -15.18 2.37 -18.23
C GLN A 4 -14.25 2.34 -19.45
N ARG A 5 -14.51 1.41 -20.37
CA ARG A 5 -13.81 1.30 -21.65
C ARG A 5 -14.10 2.55 -22.48
N ALA A 6 -13.06 3.33 -22.78
CA ALA A 6 -13.09 4.27 -23.89
C ALA A 6 -11.73 4.23 -24.62
N ASN A 7 -11.75 3.71 -25.86
CA ASN A 7 -10.69 3.87 -26.87
C ASN A 7 -9.24 3.61 -26.40
N GLY A 8 -9.01 2.49 -25.70
CA GLY A 8 -7.65 2.04 -25.35
C GLY A 8 -6.89 2.93 -24.37
N THR A 9 -7.55 3.92 -23.77
CA THR A 9 -6.96 4.80 -22.76
C THR A 9 -7.75 4.67 -21.46
N LEU A 10 -7.06 4.41 -20.35
CA LEU A 10 -7.68 4.46 -19.02
C LEU A 10 -8.05 5.91 -18.72
N VAL A 11 -9.33 6.27 -18.86
CA VAL A 11 -9.85 7.56 -18.41
C VAL A 11 -10.30 7.40 -16.96
N GLN A 12 -9.65 8.12 -16.04
CA GLN A 12 -10.11 8.26 -14.66
C GLN A 12 -11.41 9.07 -14.66
N VAL A 13 -12.56 8.41 -14.57
CA VAL A 13 -13.84 9.09 -14.30
C VAL A 13 -14.07 9.08 -12.80
N SER A 14 -13.85 10.24 -12.16
CA SER A 14 -14.08 10.44 -10.73
C SER A 14 -15.58 10.56 -10.43
N SER A 15 -16.16 9.56 -9.77
CA SER A 15 -17.37 9.78 -8.96
C SER A 15 -16.92 10.35 -7.61
N GLN A 16 -17.55 11.44 -7.17
CA GLN A 16 -17.13 12.38 -6.11
C GLN A 16 -17.04 11.84 -4.65
N HIS A 17 -16.58 10.62 -4.42
CA HIS A 17 -16.17 10.12 -3.10
C HIS A 17 -15.01 9.12 -3.25
N ALA A 18 -13.89 9.57 -3.83
CA ALA A 18 -12.73 8.74 -4.10
C ALA A 18 -11.92 8.46 -2.82
N THR A 19 -12.26 7.40 -2.09
CA THR A 19 -11.28 6.66 -1.29
C THR A 19 -10.47 5.77 -2.25
N PRO A 20 -9.13 5.78 -2.21
CA PRO A 20 -8.32 5.02 -3.17
C PRO A 20 -8.53 3.52 -2.94
N ILE A 21 -9.26 2.86 -3.85
CA ILE A 21 -9.30 1.40 -3.95
C ILE A 21 -7.93 0.98 -4.49
N LEU A 22 -7.10 0.38 -3.65
CA LEU A 22 -5.77 -0.08 -4.02
C LEU A 22 -5.92 -1.31 -4.93
N GLN A 23 -5.71 -1.15 -6.24
CA GLN A 23 -5.52 -2.29 -7.14
C GLN A 23 -4.11 -2.87 -6.91
N PRO A 24 -3.98 -4.18 -6.64
CA PRO A 24 -2.67 -4.79 -6.43
C PRO A 24 -1.85 -4.81 -7.72
N LEU A 25 -0.72 -4.09 -7.73
CA LEU A 25 0.33 -4.32 -8.71
C LEU A 25 1.07 -5.60 -8.34
N LEU A 26 1.02 -6.60 -9.20
CA LEU A 26 1.72 -7.86 -8.95
C LEU A 26 3.22 -7.67 -9.11
N ASN A 27 4.02 -8.52 -8.45
CA ASN A 27 5.49 -8.50 -8.57
C ASN A 27 5.97 -8.69 -10.02
N SER A 28 5.12 -9.22 -10.90
CA SER A 28 5.36 -9.34 -12.35
C SER A 28 5.19 -8.04 -13.13
N GLY A 29 4.74 -6.95 -12.51
CA GLY A 29 4.38 -5.69 -13.17
C GLY A 29 2.98 -5.68 -13.81
N LYS A 30 2.23 -6.80 -13.71
CA LYS A 30 0.84 -6.89 -14.17
C LYS A 30 -0.13 -6.31 -13.15
N VAL A 31 -1.24 -5.76 -13.63
CA VAL A 31 -2.33 -5.25 -12.76
C VAL A 31 -3.43 -6.30 -12.69
N LEU A 32 -3.81 -6.67 -11.47
CA LEU A 32 -4.92 -7.58 -11.22
C LEU A 32 -6.19 -6.76 -10.96
N VAL A 33 -7.21 -6.98 -11.79
CA VAL A 33 -8.56 -6.45 -11.62
C VAL A 33 -9.46 -7.58 -11.13
N ILE A 34 -10.24 -7.30 -10.09
CA ILE A 34 -10.99 -8.31 -9.33
C ILE A 34 -12.44 -7.85 -9.22
N GLY A 35 -13.40 -8.74 -9.42
CA GLY A 35 -14.82 -8.47 -9.24
C GLY A 35 -15.33 -7.26 -10.03
N GLY A 36 -16.23 -6.50 -9.42
CA GLY A 36 -16.92 -5.36 -10.05
C GLY A 36 -18.43 -5.45 -9.86
N ASP A 37 -19.15 -4.44 -10.34
CA ASP A 37 -20.61 -4.39 -10.32
C ASP A 37 -21.13 -4.54 -11.76
N GLY A 38 -21.63 -5.74 -12.07
CA GLY A 38 -22.18 -6.08 -13.38
C GLY A 38 -23.67 -5.77 -13.46
N SER A 39 -24.26 -5.98 -14.64
CA SER A 39 -25.70 -5.78 -14.85
C SER A 39 -26.59 -6.67 -13.97
N SER A 40 -26.06 -7.80 -13.51
CA SER A 40 -26.71 -8.75 -12.62
C SER A 40 -26.20 -8.70 -11.17
N GLY A 41 -25.46 -7.66 -10.80
CA GLY A 41 -24.88 -7.46 -9.48
C GLY A 41 -23.39 -7.79 -9.39
N PRO A 42 -22.87 -8.06 -8.17
CA PRO A 42 -21.45 -8.27 -7.92
C PRO A 42 -20.83 -9.38 -8.78
N LEU A 43 -19.61 -9.15 -9.24
CA LEU A 43 -18.85 -10.10 -10.07
C LEU A 43 -17.82 -10.88 -9.23
N ALA A 44 -17.56 -12.11 -9.65
CA ALA A 44 -16.47 -12.96 -9.14
C ALA A 44 -15.27 -13.05 -10.10
N SER A 45 -15.47 -12.61 -11.35
CA SER A 45 -14.45 -12.65 -12.41
C SER A 45 -13.24 -11.81 -12.03
N SER A 46 -12.08 -12.21 -12.54
CA SER A 46 -10.84 -11.44 -12.43
C SER A 46 -10.11 -11.44 -13.77
N GLU A 47 -9.38 -10.35 -14.03
CA GLU A 47 -8.60 -10.16 -15.24
C GLU A 47 -7.22 -9.60 -14.90
N LEU A 48 -6.23 -9.97 -15.70
CA LEU A 48 -4.87 -9.45 -15.64
C LEU A 48 -4.63 -8.51 -16.82
N TYR A 49 -4.27 -7.27 -16.51
CA TYR A 49 -3.73 -6.35 -17.49
C TYR A 49 -2.21 -6.45 -17.52
N ASP A 50 -1.67 -6.61 -18.73
CA ASP A 50 -0.25 -6.59 -19.00
C ASP A 50 0.14 -5.24 -19.64
N PRO A 51 0.75 -4.31 -18.89
CA PRO A 51 1.09 -2.98 -19.41
C PRO A 51 2.11 -3.00 -20.55
N SER A 52 2.93 -4.05 -20.66
CA SER A 52 3.96 -4.16 -21.70
C SER A 52 3.38 -4.49 -23.08
N THR A 53 2.22 -5.15 -23.11
CA THR A 53 1.54 -5.57 -24.34
C THR A 53 0.21 -4.85 -24.54
N GLY A 54 -0.29 -4.16 -23.50
CA GLY A 54 -1.61 -3.54 -23.49
C GLY A 54 -2.76 -4.55 -23.48
N GLN A 55 -2.48 -5.84 -23.25
CA GLN A 55 -3.47 -6.90 -23.36
C GLN A 55 -4.12 -7.23 -22.02
N TRP A 56 -5.38 -7.63 -22.09
CA TRP A 56 -6.16 -8.17 -20.98
C TRP A 56 -6.27 -9.69 -21.12
N ASN A 57 -6.02 -10.41 -20.05
CA ASN A 57 -6.15 -11.86 -20.00
C ASN A 57 -7.09 -12.25 -18.86
N THR A 58 -8.03 -13.14 -19.13
CA THR A 58 -8.84 -13.74 -18.07
C THR A 58 -7.97 -14.60 -17.16
N THR A 59 -8.27 -14.60 -15.87
CA THR A 59 -7.63 -15.48 -14.88
C THR A 59 -8.70 -16.21 -14.07
N GLY A 60 -8.31 -16.96 -13.05
CA GLY A 60 -9.25 -17.61 -12.13
C GLY A 60 -10.26 -16.62 -11.55
N SER A 61 -11.42 -17.14 -11.18
CA SER A 61 -12.50 -16.37 -10.53
C SER A 61 -12.59 -16.71 -9.06
N MET A 62 -13.01 -15.75 -8.24
CA MET A 62 -13.35 -15.98 -6.84
C MET A 62 -14.51 -16.98 -6.73
N ALA A 63 -14.57 -17.72 -5.63
CA ALA A 63 -15.70 -18.55 -5.27
C ALA A 63 -16.92 -17.70 -4.89
N THR A 64 -16.72 -16.51 -4.30
CA THR A 64 -17.80 -15.60 -3.90
C THR A 64 -17.73 -14.30 -4.67
N THR A 65 -18.86 -13.89 -5.26
CA THR A 65 -19.00 -12.56 -5.86
C THR A 65 -18.94 -11.47 -4.79
N ARG A 66 -18.26 -10.36 -5.08
CA ARG A 66 -18.09 -9.30 -4.08
C ARG A 66 -17.81 -7.92 -4.69
N ILE A 67 -18.36 -6.89 -4.07
CA ILE A 67 -18.03 -5.47 -4.25
C ILE A 67 -17.63 -4.86 -2.89
N TYR A 68 -17.06 -3.66 -2.87
CA TYR A 68 -16.66 -2.96 -1.63
C TYR A 68 -15.75 -3.76 -0.69
N TYR A 69 -15.02 -4.73 -1.25
CA TYR A 69 -14.02 -5.54 -0.57
C TYR A 69 -12.67 -4.81 -0.51
N ILE A 70 -11.74 -5.32 0.28
CA ILE A 70 -10.34 -4.88 0.25
C ILE A 70 -9.47 -5.94 -0.43
N ALA A 71 -8.53 -5.52 -1.27
CA ALA A 71 -7.51 -6.38 -1.86
C ALA A 71 -6.13 -5.95 -1.33
N THR A 72 -5.38 -6.89 -0.75
CA THR A 72 -4.07 -6.64 -0.14
C THR A 72 -3.03 -7.55 -0.78
N LEU A 73 -2.01 -6.97 -1.41
CA LEU A 73 -0.83 -7.71 -1.86
C LEU A 73 -0.01 -8.12 -0.64
N LEU A 74 0.18 -9.42 -0.43
CA LEU A 74 0.99 -9.96 0.66
C LEU A 74 2.47 -10.01 0.28
N ASN A 75 3.35 -10.09 1.28
CA ASN A 75 4.80 -10.24 1.04
C ASN A 75 5.16 -11.51 0.26
N SER A 76 4.29 -12.52 0.25
CA SER A 76 4.45 -13.73 -0.57
C SER A 76 4.22 -13.48 -2.07
N GLY A 77 3.72 -12.31 -2.46
CA GLY A 77 3.29 -12.01 -3.82
C GLY A 77 1.84 -12.43 -4.11
N LYS A 78 1.17 -13.13 -3.19
CA LYS A 78 -0.26 -13.47 -3.30
C LYS A 78 -1.14 -12.27 -2.96
N VAL A 79 -2.37 -12.26 -3.45
CA VAL A 79 -3.35 -11.18 -3.15
C VAL A 79 -4.45 -11.73 -2.27
N LEU A 80 -4.59 -11.19 -1.06
CA LEU A 80 -5.69 -11.49 -0.16
C LEU A 80 -6.85 -10.54 -0.43
N VAL A 81 -8.03 -11.09 -0.69
CA VAL A 81 -9.29 -10.36 -0.74
C VAL A 81 -10.13 -10.72 0.47
N SER A 82 -10.63 -9.72 1.19
CA SER A 82 -11.40 -9.93 2.42
C SER A 82 -12.66 -9.07 2.43
N GLY A 83 -13.75 -9.64 2.96
CA GLY A 83 -15.02 -8.96 3.16
C GLY A 83 -15.67 -8.45 1.88
N GLY A 84 -16.35 -7.31 1.98
CA GLY A 84 -17.17 -6.73 0.93
C GLY A 84 -18.64 -7.13 1.04
N SER A 85 -19.41 -6.80 0.02
CA SER A 85 -20.83 -7.13 -0.11
C SER A 85 -20.99 -8.13 -1.24
N GLY A 86 -21.56 -9.28 -0.93
CA GLY A 86 -21.98 -10.26 -1.93
C GLY A 86 -23.35 -9.90 -2.51
N LEU A 87 -23.95 -10.84 -3.23
CA LEU A 87 -25.26 -10.62 -3.88
C LEU A 87 -26.38 -10.27 -2.90
N SER A 88 -26.39 -10.85 -1.70
CA SER A 88 -27.51 -10.73 -0.76
C SER A 88 -27.11 -10.21 0.64
N ALA A 89 -25.82 -10.15 0.97
CA ALA A 89 -25.37 -9.80 2.32
C ALA A 89 -23.89 -9.35 2.36
N PRO A 90 -23.49 -8.60 3.40
CA PRO A 90 -22.09 -8.38 3.73
C PRO A 90 -21.35 -9.68 4.01
N LEU A 91 -20.06 -9.72 3.67
CA LEU A 91 -19.22 -10.91 3.74
C LEU A 91 -18.19 -10.80 4.88
N ALA A 92 -17.97 -11.94 5.53
CA ALA A 92 -16.83 -12.16 6.42
C ALA A 92 -15.75 -13.04 5.76
N SER A 93 -16.07 -13.67 4.63
CA SER A 93 -15.17 -14.57 3.91
C SER A 93 -14.00 -13.83 3.30
N SER A 94 -12.87 -14.55 3.19
CA SER A 94 -11.70 -14.10 2.47
C SER A 94 -11.23 -15.16 1.48
N GLU A 95 -10.57 -14.71 0.43
CA GLU A 95 -10.02 -15.54 -0.64
C GLU A 95 -8.63 -15.05 -1.03
N LEU A 96 -7.77 -15.97 -1.45
CA LEU A 96 -6.38 -15.71 -1.76
C LEU A 96 -6.10 -16.06 -3.21
N TYR A 97 -5.66 -15.08 -3.99
CA TYR A 97 -5.19 -15.29 -5.34
C TYR A 97 -3.70 -15.59 -5.38
N ASP A 98 -3.34 -16.64 -6.10
CA ASP A 98 -1.95 -17.00 -6.41
C ASP A 98 -1.61 -16.62 -7.85
N PRO A 99 -0.81 -15.56 -8.08
CA PRO A 99 -0.42 -15.15 -9.42
C PRO A 99 0.39 -16.17 -10.21
N SER A 100 1.04 -17.14 -9.54
CA SER A 100 1.86 -18.15 -10.21
C SER A 100 1.02 -19.24 -10.89
N THR A 101 -0.18 -19.50 -10.36
CA THR A 101 -1.13 -20.49 -10.90
C THR A 101 -2.36 -19.85 -11.53
N GLY A 102 -2.59 -18.56 -11.26
CA GLY A 102 -3.80 -17.86 -11.67
C GLY A 102 -5.06 -18.34 -10.95
N GLN A 103 -4.92 -19.02 -9.80
CA GLN A 103 -6.05 -19.61 -9.08
C GLN A 103 -6.43 -18.82 -7.82
N TRP A 104 -7.68 -18.99 -7.41
CA TRP A 104 -8.23 -18.47 -6.15
C TRP A 104 -8.49 -19.62 -5.20
N ASP A 105 -8.08 -19.44 -3.94
CA ASP A 105 -8.34 -20.37 -2.86
C ASP A 105 -9.13 -19.67 -1.74
N THR A 106 -10.15 -20.35 -1.20
CA THR A 106 -10.80 -19.86 0.03
C THR A 106 -9.84 -19.92 1.21
N THR A 107 -9.92 -18.93 2.12
CA THR A 107 -9.06 -18.89 3.31
C THR A 107 -9.85 -18.47 4.55
N GLY A 108 -9.14 -18.23 5.66
CA GLY A 108 -9.74 -17.83 6.94
C GLY A 108 -10.72 -16.66 6.81
N SER A 109 -11.82 -16.73 7.55
CA SER A 109 -12.85 -15.69 7.59
C SER A 109 -12.63 -14.75 8.77
N MET A 110 -13.09 -13.51 8.62
CA MET A 110 -13.17 -12.55 9.72
C MET A 110 -14.25 -12.99 10.72
N ALA A 111 -14.10 -12.60 11.99
CA ALA A 111 -15.11 -12.86 13.02
C ALA A 111 -16.43 -12.09 12.79
N THR A 112 -16.37 -11.00 12.02
CA THR A 112 -17.52 -10.15 11.72
C THR A 112 -17.44 -9.73 10.26
N THR A 113 -18.59 -9.64 9.59
CA THR A 113 -18.70 -9.14 8.23
C THR A 113 -18.23 -7.69 8.15
N ARG A 114 -17.53 -7.32 7.07
CA ARG A 114 -17.06 -5.94 6.85
C ARG A 114 -17.16 -5.56 5.38
N GLU A 115 -17.69 -4.39 5.10
CA GLU A 115 -17.72 -3.75 3.78
C GLU A 115 -17.21 -2.31 3.91
N TYR A 116 -16.70 -1.73 2.82
CA TYR A 116 -16.09 -0.38 2.81
C TYR A 116 -14.91 -0.18 3.79
N HIS A 117 -14.33 -1.28 4.27
CA HIS A 117 -13.25 -1.25 5.24
C HIS A 117 -11.90 -1.03 4.56
N THR A 118 -10.92 -0.58 5.35
CA THR A 118 -9.52 -0.50 4.93
C THR A 118 -8.71 -1.60 5.60
N ALA A 119 -7.67 -2.06 4.93
CA ALA A 119 -6.67 -2.96 5.50
C ALA A 119 -5.28 -2.45 5.16
N THR A 120 -4.33 -2.65 6.07
CA THR A 120 -2.93 -2.28 5.85
C THR A 120 -2.07 -3.49 6.18
N LEU A 121 -1.26 -3.92 5.21
CA LEU A 121 -0.31 -5.00 5.44
C LEU A 121 0.79 -4.53 6.40
N PHE A 122 0.86 -5.13 7.59
CA PHE A 122 2.02 -4.96 8.47
C PHE A 122 3.13 -5.93 8.08
N LYS A 123 4.27 -5.41 7.64
CA LYS A 123 5.46 -6.24 7.41
C LYS A 123 6.11 -6.52 8.76
N ARG A 124 6.24 -7.81 9.13
CA ARG A 124 7.21 -8.16 10.17
C ARG A 124 8.60 -7.89 9.61
N SER A 125 9.25 -6.83 10.09
CA SER A 125 10.70 -6.73 9.98
C SER A 125 11.28 -7.89 10.79
N ARG A 126 12.08 -8.74 10.13
CA ARG A 126 12.87 -9.74 10.82
C ARG A 126 13.90 -8.95 11.64
N MET A 127 13.64 -8.75 12.93
CA MET A 127 14.65 -8.23 13.85
C MET A 127 15.74 -9.29 14.00
N ALA A 128 16.72 -9.26 13.10
CA ALA A 128 17.97 -9.96 13.26
C ALA A 128 18.99 -8.96 13.81
N GLY A 129 19.38 -9.14 15.07
CA GLY A 129 20.57 -8.53 15.65
C GLY A 129 20.41 -7.09 16.14
N SER A 130 20.77 -6.90 17.40
CA SER A 130 21.12 -5.65 18.07
C SER A 130 21.55 -4.47 17.17
N ALA A 131 20.98 -3.29 17.45
CA ALA A 131 21.42 -1.93 17.07
C ALA A 131 20.54 -1.16 16.04
N GLN A 132 19.27 -0.90 16.36
CA GLN A 132 18.56 0.29 15.84
C GLN A 132 17.49 0.79 16.82
N GLN A 133 17.93 1.27 17.98
CA GLN A 133 17.24 2.34 18.69
C GLN A 133 18.04 3.64 18.48
N ALA A 134 18.04 4.16 17.25
CA ALA A 134 18.67 5.45 16.96
C ALA A 134 18.14 6.19 15.73
N THR A 135 17.22 5.62 14.94
CA THR A 135 16.78 6.25 13.68
C THR A 135 15.43 6.98 13.77
N HIS A 136 14.72 6.91 14.91
CA HIS A 136 13.38 7.50 15.04
C HIS A 136 13.33 8.91 15.65
N LEU A 137 14.47 9.59 15.79
CA LEU A 137 14.53 11.00 16.24
C LEU A 137 15.21 11.95 15.25
N TRP A 138 15.74 11.44 14.13
CA TRP A 138 16.40 12.27 13.12
C TRP A 138 15.41 12.93 12.14
N TRP A 139 14.30 12.25 11.81
CA TRP A 139 13.32 12.77 10.86
C TRP A 139 12.40 13.88 11.41
N HIS A 140 12.10 13.86 12.72
CA HIS A 140 11.20 14.86 13.31
C HIS A 140 11.92 16.18 13.64
N VAL A 141 13.24 16.15 13.87
CA VAL A 141 14.04 17.37 14.07
C VAL A 141 14.29 18.07 12.74
N LEU A 142 14.64 17.33 11.69
CA LEU A 142 14.89 17.89 10.35
C LEU A 142 13.67 18.62 9.78
N ILE A 143 12.45 18.09 10.01
CA ILE A 143 11.21 18.70 9.48
C ILE A 143 10.74 19.89 10.33
N LYS A 144 11.02 19.94 11.63
CA LYS A 144 10.63 21.09 12.46
C LYS A 144 11.51 22.32 12.22
N THR A 145 12.80 22.16 11.96
CA THR A 145 13.72 23.29 11.74
C THR A 145 13.58 23.90 10.33
N LEU A 146 13.17 23.13 9.33
CA LEU A 146 13.00 23.61 7.95
C LEU A 146 11.76 24.49 7.72
N VAL A 147 10.80 24.56 8.66
CA VAL A 147 9.50 25.24 8.45
C VAL A 147 9.42 26.60 9.14
N SER A 148 10.49 27.12 9.76
CA SER A 148 10.40 28.38 10.52
C SER A 148 11.58 29.36 10.46
N MET A 149 12.52 29.26 9.53
CA MET A 149 13.64 30.23 9.47
C MET A 149 14.08 30.64 8.05
N PRO A 150 14.43 31.93 7.82
CA PRO A 150 14.86 32.42 6.52
C PRO A 150 16.39 32.23 6.39
N LEU A 151 16.83 31.01 6.09
CA LEU A 151 18.24 30.76 5.82
C LEU A 151 18.51 31.05 4.34
N LYS A 152 19.47 31.95 4.07
CA LYS A 152 19.74 32.44 2.72
C LYS A 152 20.53 31.44 1.86
N THR A 153 21.24 30.48 2.48
CA THR A 153 22.04 29.48 1.77
C THR A 153 22.02 28.11 2.45
N ALA A 154 22.36 27.07 1.71
CA ALA A 154 22.43 25.69 2.20
C ALA A 154 23.56 25.46 3.22
N ASP A 155 24.64 26.23 3.13
CA ASP A 155 25.78 26.13 4.06
C ASP A 155 25.42 26.68 5.45
N ASP A 156 24.60 27.74 5.51
CA ASP A 156 24.07 28.27 6.77
C ASP A 156 23.16 27.25 7.48
N ALA A 157 22.33 26.53 6.70
CA ALA A 157 21.48 25.46 7.22
C ALA A 157 22.28 24.27 7.74
N LYS A 158 23.36 23.92 7.05
CA LYS A 158 24.26 22.86 7.48
C LYS A 158 24.96 23.22 8.80
N ALA A 159 25.50 24.44 8.90
CA ALA A 159 26.18 24.90 10.11
C ALA A 159 25.24 24.90 11.34
N GLN A 160 24.00 25.37 11.17
CA GLN A 160 23.02 25.41 12.25
C GLN A 160 22.56 24.02 12.70
N LEU A 161 22.35 23.08 11.76
CA LEU A 161 22.00 21.69 12.09
C LEU A 161 23.11 20.97 12.86
N VAL A 162 24.37 21.25 12.50
CA VAL A 162 25.53 20.70 13.21
C VAL A 162 25.55 21.20 14.66
N ASP A 163 25.28 22.48 14.91
CA ASP A 163 25.30 23.04 16.25
C ASP A 163 24.12 22.57 17.13
N GLU A 164 22.92 22.40 16.55
CA GLU A 164 21.79 21.77 17.26
C GLU A 164 22.08 20.31 17.63
N CYS A 165 22.71 19.55 16.72
CA CYS A 165 23.12 18.18 17.00
C CYS A 165 24.16 18.12 18.13
N LYS A 166 25.11 19.06 18.16
CA LYS A 166 26.05 19.18 19.29
C LYS A 166 25.32 19.54 20.59
N LEU A 167 24.29 20.37 20.57
CA LEU A 167 23.54 20.69 21.79
C LEU A 167 22.78 19.47 22.32
N TYR A 168 22.17 18.68 21.43
CA TYR A 168 21.40 17.50 21.80
C TYR A 168 22.27 16.38 22.37
N TYR A 169 23.46 16.15 21.80
CA TYR A 169 24.41 15.14 22.27
C TYR A 169 25.48 15.68 23.22
N LYS A 170 25.26 16.82 23.88
CA LYS A 170 26.29 17.53 24.67
C LYS A 170 27.03 16.68 25.71
N ASN A 171 26.39 15.61 26.21
CA ASN A 171 26.94 14.70 27.21
C ASN A 171 27.42 13.36 26.63
N ASN A 172 27.57 13.24 25.30
CA ASN A 172 27.99 12.01 24.64
C ASN A 172 29.12 12.28 23.66
N GLU A 173 30.36 12.23 24.16
CA GLU A 173 31.58 12.59 23.41
C GLU A 173 31.78 11.77 22.13
N ASP A 174 31.44 10.48 22.15
CA ASP A 174 31.53 9.61 20.97
C ASP A 174 30.61 10.06 19.84
N LYS A 175 29.39 10.49 20.17
CA LYS A 175 28.44 11.02 19.18
C LYS A 175 28.84 12.42 18.72
N GLN A 176 29.40 13.25 19.60
CA GLN A 176 29.97 14.55 19.23
C GLN A 176 31.10 14.44 18.20
N LYS A 177 31.97 13.43 18.36
CA LYS A 177 33.11 13.22 17.46
C LYS A 177 32.65 12.89 16.04
N LYS A 178 31.60 12.07 15.89
CA LYS A 178 31.02 11.69 14.59
C LYS A 178 30.28 12.84 13.89
N ILE A 179 29.81 13.84 14.63
CA ILE A 179 29.18 15.03 14.05
C ILE A 179 30.21 15.94 13.34
N LYS A 180 31.49 15.89 13.70
CA LYS A 180 32.56 16.66 13.04
C LYS A 180 32.90 16.16 11.63
N GLU A 181 32.38 15.01 11.21
CA GLU A 181 32.67 14.37 9.91
C GLU A 181 31.60 14.68 8.84
N PHE A 182 30.58 15.49 9.16
CA PHE A 182 29.56 15.98 8.24
C PHE A 182 29.95 17.30 7.57
#